data_AF-A0AAP0D0A4-F1
#
_entry.id   AF-A0AAP0D0A4-F1
#
_cell.length_a   1.000
_cell.length_b   1.000
_cell.length_c   1.000
_cell.angle_alpha   90.00
_cell.angle_beta   90.00
_cell.angle_gamma   90.00
#
_symmetry.space_group_name_H-M   'P 1'
#
loop_
_entity.id
_entity.type
_entity.pdbx_description
1 polymer ?
#
loop_
_entity_poly.entity_id
_entity_poly.type
_entity_poly.pdbx_seq_one_letter_code
_entity_poly.pdbx_strand_id
1 'polypeptide(L)'
;MSCDVENGSPPETIGICSFEVANVMSKTVHLQKSLTNSELSRLKNEILKSNCVKTLVSSDETYLLDLALSKKLDELNFIIGAVSRLEMKCTVAQLQGF
;
A
#
# COMPACT_ATOMS: atom_id res chain seq x y z
N MET A 1 -20.83 36.72 25.53
CA MET A 1 -21.51 35.80 24.60
C MET A 1 -20.54 35.58 23.45
N SER A 2 -19.41 34.93 23.71
CA SER A 2 -19.20 33.47 23.69
C SER A 2 -18.34 33.20 22.46
N CYS A 3 -17.10 32.80 22.74
CA CYS A 3 -16.12 32.29 21.80
C CYS A 3 -16.74 31.19 20.95
N ASP A 4 -16.39 31.08 19.68
CA ASP A 4 -16.10 29.77 19.09
C ASP A 4 -15.06 29.91 17.99
N VAL A 5 -14.15 28.94 18.03
CA VAL A 5 -12.78 28.93 17.53
C VAL A 5 -12.76 28.58 16.05
N GLU A 6 -12.01 29.33 15.25
CA GLU A 6 -11.50 28.85 13.96
C GLU A 6 -10.73 27.55 14.22
N ASN A 7 -11.26 26.42 13.75
CA ASN A 7 -10.52 25.17 13.69
C ASN A 7 -10.59 24.58 12.29
N GLY A 8 -10.16 25.36 11.29
CA GLY A 8 -9.68 24.82 10.04
C GLY A 8 -8.23 24.40 10.26
N SER A 9 -7.93 23.09 10.11
CA SER A 9 -6.55 22.61 10.17
C SER A 9 -5.67 23.47 9.26
N PRO A 10 -4.48 23.92 9.69
CA PRO A 10 -3.66 24.83 8.91
C PRO A 10 -3.39 24.23 7.51
N PRO A 11 -3.41 25.02 6.44
CA PRO A 11 -3.33 24.54 5.05
C PRO A 11 -2.11 23.64 4.78
N GLU A 12 -1.05 23.79 5.55
CA GLU A 12 0.12 22.91 5.56
C GLU A 12 -0.21 21.47 5.98
N THR A 13 -1.06 21.27 6.99
CA THR A 13 -1.52 19.94 7.45
C THR A 13 -2.40 19.25 6.40
N ILE A 14 -3.23 20.02 5.68
CA ILE A 14 -4.06 19.51 4.57
C ILE A 14 -3.16 19.05 3.40
N GLY A 15 -2.13 19.84 3.08
CA GLY A 15 -1.16 19.50 2.03
C GLY A 15 -0.35 18.24 2.36
N ILE A 16 0.14 18.11 3.60
CA ILE A 16 0.89 16.93 4.05
C ILE A 16 0.01 15.68 4.02
N CYS A 17 -1.23 15.73 4.56
CA CYS A 17 -2.15 14.60 4.49
C CYS A 17 -2.50 14.21 3.06
N SER A 18 -2.76 15.19 2.18
CA SER A 18 -3.07 14.92 0.76
C SER A 18 -1.92 14.23 0.03
N PHE A 19 -0.67 14.63 0.31
CA PHE A 19 0.51 13.98 -0.23
C PHE A 19 0.69 12.55 0.31
N GLU A 20 0.50 12.34 1.62
CA GLU A 20 0.57 11.01 2.20
C GLU A 20 -0.51 10.06 1.62
N VAL A 21 -1.74 10.54 1.46
CA VAL A 21 -2.82 9.79 0.79
C VAL A 21 -2.43 9.45 -0.64
N ALA A 22 -1.92 10.41 -1.43
CA ALA A 22 -1.49 10.16 -2.80
C ALA A 22 -0.37 9.10 -2.87
N ASN A 23 0.58 9.14 -1.93
CA ASN A 23 1.64 8.15 -1.84
C ASN A 23 1.11 6.75 -1.50
N VAL A 24 0.20 6.63 -0.52
CA VAL A 24 -0.44 5.35 -0.17
C VAL A 24 -1.26 4.83 -1.36
N MET A 25 -2.05 5.67 -2.00
CA MET A 25 -2.84 5.32 -3.19
C MET A 25 -1.97 4.83 -4.35
N SER A 26 -0.84 5.50 -4.62
CA SER A 26 0.12 5.08 -5.64
C SER A 26 0.66 3.66 -5.37
N LYS A 27 1.02 3.38 -4.12
CA LYS A 27 1.48 2.05 -3.68
C LYS A 27 0.37 0.99 -3.79
N THR A 28 -0.87 1.33 -3.44
CA THR A 28 -2.03 0.44 -3.59
C THR A 28 -2.26 0.05 -5.05
N VAL A 29 -2.26 1.02 -5.96
CA VAL A 29 -2.43 0.76 -7.40
C VAL A 29 -1.28 -0.09 -7.93
N HIS A 30 -0.06 0.15 -7.49
CA HIS A 30 1.10 -0.66 -7.86
C HIS A 30 0.96 -2.11 -7.39
N LEU A 31 0.59 -2.34 -6.12
CA LEU A 31 0.33 -3.67 -5.58
C LEU A 31 -0.78 -4.38 -6.39
N GLN A 32 -1.91 -3.70 -6.61
CA GLN A 32 -3.03 -4.26 -7.39
C GLN A 32 -2.59 -4.70 -8.80
N LYS A 33 -1.81 -3.88 -9.51
CA LYS A 33 -1.28 -4.24 -10.84
C LYS A 33 -0.39 -5.47 -10.77
N SER A 34 0.43 -5.60 -9.73
CA SER A 34 1.32 -6.76 -9.54
C SER A 34 0.59 -8.07 -9.18
N LEU A 35 -0.67 -7.98 -8.76
CA LEU A 35 -1.52 -9.13 -8.40
C LEU A 35 -2.43 -9.58 -9.56
N THR A 36 -2.30 -8.98 -10.74
CA THR A 36 -3.07 -9.39 -11.92
C THR A 36 -2.69 -10.82 -12.35
N ASN A 37 -3.62 -11.54 -12.96
CA ASN A 37 -3.38 -12.91 -13.43
C ASN A 37 -2.20 -12.99 -14.42
N SER A 38 -2.01 -11.97 -15.25
CA SER A 38 -0.86 -11.88 -16.17
C SER A 38 0.46 -11.79 -15.41
N GLU A 39 0.52 -10.94 -14.38
CA GLU A 39 1.73 -10.77 -13.56
C GLU A 39 2.04 -11.99 -12.70
N LEU A 40 1.01 -12.62 -12.12
CA LEU A 40 1.17 -13.86 -11.37
C LEU A 40 1.59 -15.03 -12.28
N SER A 41 1.05 -15.11 -13.49
CA SER A 41 1.47 -16.10 -14.49
C SER A 41 2.92 -15.87 -14.91
N ARG A 42 3.32 -14.62 -15.17
CA ARG A 42 4.70 -14.24 -15.47
C ARG A 42 5.65 -14.61 -14.34
N LEU A 43 5.28 -14.30 -13.09
CA LEU A 43 6.04 -14.69 -11.91
C LEU A 43 6.26 -16.20 -11.87
N LYS A 44 5.17 -16.98 -11.95
CA LYS A 44 5.22 -18.45 -11.83
C LYS A 44 5.94 -19.12 -13.00
N ASN A 45 5.70 -18.67 -14.22
CA ASN A 45 6.15 -19.38 -15.43
C ASN A 45 7.47 -18.87 -16.00
N GLU A 46 7.86 -17.64 -15.70
CA GLU A 46 9.09 -17.05 -16.23
C GLU A 46 10.11 -16.81 -15.11
N ILE A 47 9.72 -16.05 -14.08
CA ILE A 47 10.65 -15.60 -13.04
C ILE A 47 11.10 -16.76 -12.16
N LEU A 48 10.15 -17.49 -11.55
CA LEU A 48 10.47 -18.61 -10.64
C LEU A 48 11.09 -19.81 -11.36
N LYS A 49 10.81 -19.97 -12.66
CA LYS A 49 11.39 -21.04 -13.47
C LYS A 49 12.78 -20.70 -14.01
N SER A 50 13.22 -19.44 -13.90
CA SER A 50 14.53 -19.01 -14.38
C SER A 50 15.67 -19.72 -13.64
N ASN A 51 16.74 -20.02 -14.37
CA ASN A 51 17.91 -20.70 -13.79
C ASN A 51 18.58 -19.86 -12.69
N CYS A 52 18.57 -18.53 -12.86
CA CYS A 52 19.13 -17.60 -11.88
C CYS A 52 18.42 -17.72 -10.52
N VAL A 53 17.09 -17.66 -10.50
CA VAL A 53 16.30 -17.77 -9.26
C VAL A 53 16.49 -19.13 -8.60
N LYS A 54 16.48 -20.21 -9.39
CA LYS A 54 16.69 -21.57 -8.89
C LYS A 54 18.05 -21.78 -8.25
N THR A 55 19.08 -21.13 -8.78
CA THR A 55 20.46 -21.27 -8.30
C THR A 55 20.77 -20.33 -7.14
N LEU A 56 20.25 -19.09 -7.17
CA LEU A 56 20.59 -18.06 -6.19
C LEU A 56 19.69 -18.07 -4.94
N VAL A 57 18.43 -18.50 -5.08
CA VAL A 57 17.44 -18.43 -4.01
C VAL A 57 17.08 -19.83 -3.51
N SER A 58 16.49 -20.66 -4.38
CA SER A 58 16.09 -22.04 -4.07
C SER A 58 15.57 -22.75 -5.32
N SER A 59 15.80 -24.05 -5.43
CA SER A 59 15.20 -24.88 -6.49
C SER A 59 13.78 -25.37 -6.17
N ASP A 60 13.32 -25.19 -4.93
CA ASP A 60 11.98 -25.58 -4.49
C ASP A 60 10.93 -24.52 -4.90
N GLU A 61 10.07 -24.88 -5.84
CA GLU A 61 9.02 -23.99 -6.36
C GLU A 61 8.01 -23.58 -5.27
N THR A 62 7.69 -24.46 -4.33
CA THR A 62 6.77 -24.15 -3.23
C THR A 62 7.37 -23.10 -2.31
N TYR A 63 8.64 -23.27 -1.92
CA TYR A 63 9.34 -22.27 -1.12
C TYR A 63 9.41 -20.91 -1.82
N LEU A 64 9.68 -20.89 -3.14
CA LEU A 64 9.74 -19.64 -3.90
C LEU A 64 8.36 -18.95 -3.98
N LEU A 65 7.28 -19.72 -4.10
CA LEU A 65 5.91 -19.19 -4.08
C LEU A 65 5.54 -18.64 -2.70
N ASP A 66 5.87 -19.35 -1.62
CA ASP A 66 5.63 -18.90 -0.25
C ASP A 66 6.41 -17.62 0.06
N LEU A 67 7.66 -17.53 -0.41
CA LEU A 67 8.47 -16.32 -0.29
C LEU A 67 7.82 -15.14 -1.03
N ALA A 68 7.38 -15.35 -2.28
CA ALA A 68 6.72 -14.31 -3.05
C ALA A 68 5.40 -13.86 -2.42
N LEU A 69 4.62 -14.81 -1.89
CA LEU A 69 3.39 -14.54 -1.15
C LEU A 69 3.67 -13.70 0.10
N SER A 70 4.63 -14.11 0.91
CA SER A 70 5.05 -13.36 2.11
C SER A 70 5.45 -11.92 1.75
N LYS A 71 6.20 -11.72 0.66
CA LYS A 71 6.58 -10.37 0.21
C LYS A 71 5.39 -9.52 -0.21
N LYS A 72 4.39 -10.12 -0.86
CA LYS A 72 3.15 -9.40 -1.24
C LYS A 72 2.29 -9.08 -0.03
N LEU A 73 2.20 -9.99 0.94
CA LEU A 73 1.52 -9.75 2.21
C LEU A 73 2.20 -8.66 3.03
N ASP A 74 3.54 -8.61 3.06
CA ASP A 74 4.28 -7.53 3.70
C ASP A 74 3.95 -6.16 3.09
N GLU A 75 3.90 -6.09 1.76
CA GLU A 75 3.52 -4.86 1.02
C GLU A 75 2.08 -4.43 1.34
N LEU A 76 1.15 -5.40 1.41
CA LEU A 76 -0.23 -5.16 1.81
C LEU A 76 -0.34 -4.67 3.26
N ASN A 77 0.35 -5.31 4.20
CA ASN A 77 0.34 -4.93 5.61
C ASN A 77 0.89 -3.51 5.81
N PHE A 78 1.92 -3.13 5.06
CA PHE A 78 2.43 -1.76 5.05
C PHE A 78 1.35 -0.76 4.61
N ILE A 79 0.62 -1.06 3.52
CA ILE A 79 -0.46 -0.21 3.01
C ILE A 79 -1.58 -0.10 4.04
N ILE A 80 -2.04 -1.22 4.60
CA ILE A 80 -3.09 -1.24 5.63
C ILE A 80 -2.67 -0.38 6.83
N GLY A 81 -1.45 -0.58 7.34
CA GLY A 81 -0.94 0.23 8.44
C GLY A 81 -0.84 1.73 8.09
N ALA A 82 -0.52 2.07 6.85
CA ALA A 82 -0.52 3.46 6.39
C ALA A 82 -1.93 4.05 6.31
N VAL A 83 -2.90 3.28 5.81
CA VAL A 83 -4.31 3.66 5.77
C VAL A 83 -4.87 3.87 7.18
N SER A 84 -4.62 2.95 8.12
CA SER A 84 -5.10 3.09 9.51
C SER A 84 -4.52 4.33 10.21
N ARG A 85 -3.25 4.67 9.96
CA ARG A 85 -2.69 5.93 10.49
C ARG A 85 -3.31 7.17 9.84
N LEU A 86 -3.57 7.11 8.53
CA LEU A 86 -4.23 8.20 7.82
C LEU A 86 -5.68 8.38 8.27
N GLU A 87 -6.40 7.31 8.54
CA GLU A 87 -7.75 7.33 9.10
C GLU A 87 -7.79 8.11 10.42
N MET A 88 -6.83 7.87 11.33
CA MET A 88 -6.72 8.62 12.58
C MET A 88 -6.34 10.10 12.41
N LYS A 89 -5.55 10.43 11.37
CA LYS A 89 -5.15 11.81 11.06
C LYS A 89 -6.23 12.59 10.29
N CYS A 90 -7.07 11.87 9.55
CA CYS A 90 -8.11 12.40 8.66
C CYS A 90 -9.52 12.24 9.23
N THR A 91 -9.69 12.19 10.56
CA THR A 91 -10.97 12.51 11.22
C THR A 91 -11.28 14.00 11.08
N VAL A 92 -11.52 14.43 9.85
CA VAL A 92 -11.89 15.79 9.52
C VAL A 92 -13.41 15.92 9.67
N ALA A 93 -13.83 16.71 10.65
CA ALA A 93 -15.23 17.07 10.94
C ALA A 93 -15.94 17.85 9.81
N GLN A 94 -15.27 18.12 8.68
CA GLN A 94 -15.80 18.94 7.58
C GLN A 94 -16.56 18.14 6.50
N LEU A 95 -16.64 16.81 6.59
CA LEU A 95 -17.58 16.01 5.77
C LEU A 95 -18.97 15.86 6.42
N GLN A 96 -19.20 16.49 7.57
CA GLN A 96 -20.46 16.44 8.32
C GLN A 96 -21.44 17.58 7.97
N GLY A 97 -21.09 18.41 6.98
CA GLY A 97 -21.90 19.54 6.51
C GLY A 97 -21.85 19.66 5.00
N PHE A 98 -22.49 18.71 4.31
CA PHE A 98 -23.14 18.95 3.02
C PHE A 98 -24.65 18.84 3.23
#